data_AF-A0AAV2MYD2-F1
#
_entry.id   AF-A0AAV2MYD2-F1
#
_cell.length_a   1.000
_cell.length_b   1.000
_cell.length_c   1.000
_cell.angle_alpha   90.00
_cell.angle_beta   90.00
_cell.angle_gamma   90.00
#
_symmetry.space_group_name_H-M   'P 1'
#
loop_
_entity.id
_entity.type
_entity.pdbx_description
1 polymer ?
#
loop_
_entity_poly.entity_id
_entity_poly.type
_entity_poly.pdbx_seq_one_letter_code
_entity_poly.pdbx_strand_id
1 'polypeptide(L)'
;MLKKMTQISMDGPNVNFKFLRDLKLDLSSDSENKKLLDLGSCGLHTMHCAFKAGINATKWNIIEFLRALHSLFKNVSARKADYISASGSADFPLKFCGIRWLENIAIAERTRAILPNVRKYVVKVTKEKQIPKCASFETVSTALGDTLLVPKLTFFQSLASDVQPFMSEFQSDHPLTPFLHDAIYALVRSLMGRFVKDAVLKETDLFKIDVTKKDNLVTTKYIKVGYATEAALKHKKSVSDLEIL
;
A
#
# COMPACT_ATOMS: atom_id res chain seq x y z
N MET A 1 28.54 -14.59 -16.84
CA MET A 1 27.20 -14.92 -17.34
C MET A 1 26.87 -16.37 -17.02
N LEU A 2 25.80 -16.63 -16.27
CA LEU A 2 25.24 -17.97 -16.09
C LEU A 2 24.77 -18.49 -17.46
N LYS A 3 25.52 -19.41 -18.08
CA LYS A 3 25.26 -19.92 -19.44
C LYS A 3 24.02 -20.83 -19.57
N LYS A 4 23.30 -21.11 -18.48
CA LYS A 4 22.16 -22.06 -18.44
C LYS A 4 21.04 -21.59 -17.50
N MET A 5 20.60 -20.33 -17.61
CA MET A 5 19.41 -19.85 -16.89
C MET A 5 18.20 -19.90 -17.83
N THR A 6 17.27 -20.79 -17.56
CA THR A 6 16.01 -20.88 -18.30
C THR A 6 14.90 -20.22 -17.47
N GLN A 7 14.41 -19.08 -17.92
CA GLN A 7 13.22 -18.45 -17.34
C GLN A 7 11.97 -19.09 -17.95
N ILE A 8 11.06 -19.55 -17.10
CA ILE A 8 9.76 -20.07 -17.50
C ILE A 8 8.72 -19.00 -17.14
N SER A 9 8.24 -18.28 -18.15
CA SER A 9 7.15 -17.31 -17.99
C SER A 9 6.24 -17.41 -19.20
N MET A 10 5.34 -18.40 -19.20
CA MET A 10 4.56 -18.72 -20.40
C MET A 10 3.08 -18.33 -20.31
N ASP A 11 2.50 -18.16 -19.11
CA ASP A 11 1.07 -17.86 -18.99
C ASP A 11 0.70 -17.35 -17.57
N GLY A 12 -0.59 -17.39 -17.19
CA GLY A 12 -1.07 -17.02 -15.86
C GLY A 12 -0.52 -17.90 -14.72
N PRO A 13 -0.64 -17.46 -13.45
CA PRO A 13 0.04 -18.09 -12.31
C PRO A 13 -0.21 -19.60 -12.19
N ASN A 14 -1.46 -20.04 -12.38
CA ASN A 14 -1.83 -21.46 -12.24
C ASN A 14 -1.17 -22.35 -13.30
N VAL A 15 -1.04 -21.85 -14.52
CA VAL A 15 -0.41 -22.57 -15.63
C VAL A 15 1.10 -22.66 -15.39
N ASN A 16 1.74 -21.56 -14.98
CA ASN A 16 3.17 -21.57 -14.66
C ASN A 16 3.49 -22.52 -13.50
N PHE A 17 2.68 -22.53 -12.43
CA PHE A 17 2.88 -23.45 -11.31
C PHE A 17 2.68 -24.92 -11.71
N LYS A 18 1.71 -25.20 -12.59
CA LYS A 18 1.52 -26.55 -13.11
C LYS A 18 2.72 -26.99 -13.95
N PHE A 19 3.13 -26.17 -14.91
CA PHE A 19 4.30 -26.46 -15.73
C PHE A 19 5.56 -26.69 -14.90
N LEU A 20 5.83 -25.84 -13.90
CA LEU A 20 6.97 -26.00 -13.00
C LEU A 20 6.93 -27.33 -12.24
N ARG A 21 5.73 -27.75 -11.80
CA ARG A 21 5.53 -29.03 -11.13
C ARG A 21 5.81 -30.19 -12.07
N ASP A 22 5.25 -30.16 -13.27
CA ASP A 22 5.41 -31.21 -14.27
C ASP A 22 6.89 -31.31 -14.71
N LEU A 23 7.57 -30.18 -14.95
CA LEU A 23 8.99 -30.13 -15.25
C LEU A 23 9.86 -30.71 -14.12
N LYS A 24 9.54 -30.44 -12.85
CA LYS A 24 10.25 -31.02 -11.71
C LYS A 24 10.09 -32.53 -11.65
N LEU A 25 8.89 -33.03 -11.95
CA LEU A 25 8.63 -34.48 -12.02
C LEU A 25 9.47 -35.11 -13.13
N ASP A 26 9.48 -34.53 -14.33
CA ASP A 26 10.26 -35.03 -15.46
C ASP A 26 11.77 -34.96 -15.22
N LEU A 27 12.28 -33.92 -14.56
CA LEU A 27 13.70 -33.82 -14.22
C LEU A 27 14.11 -34.82 -13.13
N SER A 28 13.18 -35.18 -12.23
CA SER A 28 13.46 -36.15 -11.16
C SER A 28 13.54 -37.60 -11.64
N SER A 29 12.96 -37.89 -12.81
CA SER A 29 13.05 -39.21 -13.45
C SER A 29 14.29 -39.36 -14.37
N ASP A 30 15.04 -38.28 -14.58
CA ASP A 30 16.24 -38.24 -15.43
C ASP A 30 17.50 -38.67 -14.66
N SER A 31 18.32 -39.53 -15.26
CA SER A 31 19.51 -40.16 -14.66
C SER A 31 20.68 -39.19 -14.42
N GLU A 32 20.66 -38.00 -15.01
CA GLU A 32 21.78 -37.04 -14.98
C GLU A 32 21.85 -36.16 -13.71
N ASN A 33 21.05 -36.43 -12.67
CA ASN A 33 21.06 -35.70 -11.39
C ASN A 33 20.98 -34.16 -11.57
N LYS A 34 20.15 -33.71 -12.53
CA LYS A 34 19.94 -32.29 -12.82
C LYS A 34 19.18 -31.64 -11.66
N LYS A 35 19.80 -30.64 -11.02
CA LYS A 35 19.17 -29.87 -9.94
C LYS A 35 18.57 -28.58 -10.48
N LEU A 36 17.25 -28.46 -10.38
CA LEU A 36 16.53 -27.20 -10.65
C LEU A 36 16.57 -26.32 -9.40
N LEU A 37 17.11 -25.11 -9.53
CA LEU A 37 16.93 -24.07 -8.52
C LEU A 37 15.57 -23.43 -8.72
N ASP A 38 14.59 -23.84 -7.91
CA ASP A 38 13.28 -23.19 -7.89
C ASP A 38 13.34 -21.91 -7.06
N LEU A 39 13.09 -20.78 -7.72
CA LEU A 39 13.05 -19.46 -7.10
C LEU A 39 11.63 -19.06 -6.69
N GLY A 40 10.65 -19.93 -6.91
CA GLY A 40 9.25 -19.70 -6.61
C GLY A 40 8.58 -18.73 -7.57
N SER A 41 7.48 -18.14 -7.11
CA SER A 41 6.79 -17.08 -7.84
C SER A 41 7.42 -15.70 -7.59
N CYS A 42 6.99 -14.71 -8.36
CA CYS A 42 7.46 -13.34 -8.25
C CYS A 42 7.26 -12.77 -6.83
N GLY A 43 8.35 -12.52 -6.10
CA GLY A 43 8.33 -11.96 -4.74
C GLY A 43 7.65 -10.60 -4.63
N LEU A 44 7.64 -9.81 -5.70
CA LEU A 44 6.93 -8.52 -5.74
C LEU A 44 5.41 -8.68 -5.58
N HIS A 45 4.84 -9.78 -6.10
CA HIS A 45 3.41 -10.07 -5.90
C HIS A 45 3.11 -10.33 -4.43
N THR A 46 3.97 -11.05 -3.72
CA THR A 46 3.85 -11.28 -2.28
C THR A 46 3.85 -9.96 -1.52
N MET A 47 4.74 -9.02 -1.87
CA MET A 47 4.79 -7.70 -1.25
C MET A 47 3.53 -6.87 -1.47
N HIS A 48 3.01 -6.83 -2.70
CA HIS A 48 1.74 -6.16 -2.98
C HIS A 48 0.56 -6.78 -2.20
N CYS A 49 0.51 -8.12 -2.12
CA CYS A 49 -0.51 -8.84 -1.36
C CYS A 49 -0.40 -8.58 0.15
N ALA A 50 0.81 -8.59 0.71
CA ALA A 50 1.05 -8.31 2.12
C ALA A 50 0.64 -6.87 2.48
N PHE A 51 1.03 -5.89 1.66
CA PHE A 51 0.63 -4.51 1.85
C PHE A 51 -0.90 -4.34 1.77
N LYS A 52 -1.54 -4.97 0.78
CA LYS A 52 -3.01 -5.01 0.67
C LYS A 52 -3.66 -5.60 1.91
N ALA A 53 -3.14 -6.73 2.41
CA ALA A 53 -3.67 -7.39 3.61
C ALA A 53 -3.55 -6.49 4.84
N GLY A 54 -2.40 -5.84 5.02
CA GLY A 54 -2.17 -4.88 6.11
C GLY A 54 -3.14 -3.70 6.08
N ILE A 55 -3.32 -3.06 4.93
CA ILE A 55 -4.27 -1.94 4.81
C ILE A 55 -5.72 -2.39 5.01
N ASN A 56 -6.11 -3.55 4.48
CA ASN A 56 -7.46 -4.08 4.69
C ASN A 56 -7.75 -4.41 6.17
N ALA A 57 -6.74 -4.85 6.93
CA ALA A 57 -6.88 -5.16 8.35
C ALA A 57 -7.28 -3.93 9.19
N THR A 58 -6.92 -2.72 8.75
CA THR A 58 -7.28 -1.46 9.44
C THR A 58 -8.77 -1.14 9.38
N LYS A 59 -9.49 -1.63 8.36
CA LYS A 59 -10.91 -1.29 8.09
C LYS A 59 -11.18 0.22 7.96
N TRP A 60 -10.16 1.02 7.64
CA TRP A 60 -10.28 2.49 7.57
C TRP A 60 -10.99 3.02 6.31
N ASN A 61 -11.41 2.14 5.39
CA ASN A 61 -12.09 2.48 4.14
C ASN A 61 -11.35 3.51 3.24
N ILE A 62 -10.03 3.65 3.40
CA ILE A 62 -9.22 4.57 2.59
C ILE A 62 -9.33 4.24 1.11
N ILE A 63 -9.36 2.95 0.78
CA ILE A 63 -9.29 2.48 -0.61
C ILE A 63 -10.60 2.76 -1.34
N GLU A 64 -11.72 2.55 -0.65
CA GLU A 64 -13.06 2.91 -1.05
C GLU A 64 -13.14 4.41 -1.32
N PHE A 65 -12.60 5.23 -0.40
CA PHE A 65 -12.49 6.68 -0.59
C PHE A 65 -11.67 7.06 -1.83
N LEU A 66 -10.45 6.52 -1.99
CA LEU A 66 -9.59 6.84 -3.14
C LEU A 66 -10.25 6.46 -4.48
N ARG A 67 -10.93 5.32 -4.54
CA ARG A 67 -11.66 4.86 -5.73
C ARG A 67 -12.89 5.70 -6.01
N ALA A 68 -13.67 6.02 -4.97
CA ALA A 68 -14.86 6.86 -5.08
C ALA A 68 -14.47 8.26 -5.55
N LEU A 69 -13.39 8.82 -5.02
CA LEU A 69 -12.91 10.15 -5.37
C LEU A 69 -12.56 10.26 -6.86
N HIS A 70 -11.83 9.29 -7.41
CA HIS A 70 -11.58 9.25 -8.86
C HIS A 70 -12.88 9.06 -9.66
N SER A 71 -13.75 8.13 -9.24
CA SER A 71 -15.01 7.83 -9.93
C SER A 71 -15.99 9.00 -9.93
N LEU A 72 -15.92 9.87 -8.92
CA LEU A 72 -16.71 11.09 -8.81
C LEU A 72 -16.44 12.07 -9.96
N PHE A 73 -15.23 12.09 -10.52
CA PHE A 73 -14.89 13.00 -11.63
C PHE A 73 -14.64 12.27 -12.95
N LYS A 74 -14.52 10.94 -12.93
CA LYS A 74 -14.31 10.12 -14.12
C LYS A 74 -15.46 10.32 -15.11
N ASN A 75 -15.12 10.71 -16.33
CA ASN A 75 -16.02 10.85 -17.48
C ASN A 75 -17.26 11.74 -17.24
N VAL A 76 -17.19 12.72 -16.32
CA VAL A 76 -18.30 13.67 -16.11
C VAL A 76 -17.80 15.11 -16.14
N SER A 77 -17.98 15.75 -17.29
CA SER A 77 -17.53 17.12 -17.58
C SER A 77 -18.16 18.16 -16.65
N ALA A 78 -19.47 18.08 -16.40
CA ALA A 78 -20.17 19.01 -15.51
C ALA A 78 -19.54 19.06 -14.10
N ARG A 79 -19.32 17.90 -13.48
CA ARG A 79 -18.68 17.80 -12.16
C ARG A 79 -17.25 18.34 -12.16
N LYS A 80 -16.49 18.14 -13.24
CA LYS A 80 -15.14 18.72 -13.39
C LYS A 80 -15.20 20.25 -13.50
N ALA A 81 -16.14 20.79 -14.27
CA ALA A 81 -16.34 22.23 -14.39
C ALA A 81 -16.74 22.85 -13.05
N ASP A 82 -17.63 22.20 -12.30
CA ASP A 82 -18.01 22.64 -10.95
C ASP A 82 -16.84 22.62 -9.98
N TYR A 83 -16.01 21.58 -10.03
CA TYR A 83 -14.80 21.48 -9.22
C TYR A 83 -13.80 22.60 -9.53
N ILE A 84 -13.55 22.87 -10.81
CA ILE A 84 -12.67 23.96 -11.24
C ILE A 84 -13.24 25.31 -10.78
N SER A 85 -14.54 25.53 -11.00
CA SER A 85 -15.22 26.75 -10.57
C SER A 85 -15.19 26.95 -9.06
N ALA A 86 -15.32 25.88 -8.26
CA ALA A 86 -15.30 25.94 -6.80
C ALA A 86 -13.89 26.16 -6.23
N SER A 87 -12.88 25.56 -6.85
CA SER A 87 -11.55 25.45 -6.26
C SER A 87 -10.48 26.31 -6.92
N GLY A 88 -10.67 26.70 -8.18
CA GLY A 88 -9.67 27.32 -9.05
C GLY A 88 -8.61 26.33 -9.56
N SER A 89 -8.72 25.04 -9.27
CA SER A 89 -7.72 24.03 -9.62
C SER A 89 -8.24 23.08 -10.71
N ALA A 90 -7.37 22.75 -11.66
CA ALA A 90 -7.58 21.70 -12.66
C ALA A 90 -6.92 20.37 -12.28
N ASP A 91 -6.40 20.24 -11.06
CA ASP A 91 -5.83 19.00 -10.57
C ASP A 91 -6.92 18.04 -10.12
N PHE A 92 -6.98 16.88 -10.76
CA PHE A 92 -7.97 15.84 -10.48
C PHE A 92 -7.37 14.64 -9.74
N PRO A 93 -8.20 13.79 -9.11
CA PRO A 93 -7.75 12.55 -8.49
C PRO A 93 -7.21 11.56 -9.52
N LEU A 94 -6.24 10.74 -9.12
CA LEU A 94 -5.66 9.67 -9.94
C LEU A 94 -6.40 8.34 -9.73
N LYS A 95 -6.36 7.48 -10.75
CA LYS A 95 -7.02 6.16 -10.71
C LYS A 95 -6.24 5.17 -9.84
N PHE A 96 -6.87 4.66 -8.78
CA PHE A 96 -6.30 3.59 -7.96
C PHE A 96 -6.05 2.29 -8.74
N CYS A 97 -4.85 1.71 -8.62
CA CYS A 97 -4.49 0.41 -9.19
C CYS A 97 -4.82 -0.72 -8.20
N GLY A 98 -5.77 -1.59 -8.56
CA GLY A 98 -6.22 -2.69 -7.69
C GLY A 98 -5.24 -3.87 -7.57
N ILE A 99 -4.23 -3.92 -8.43
CA ILE A 99 -3.23 -4.99 -8.49
C ILE A 99 -1.91 -4.53 -7.88
N ARG A 100 -1.42 -3.36 -8.29
CA ARG A 100 -0.11 -2.82 -7.89
C ARG A 100 -0.28 -1.82 -6.75
N TRP A 101 -0.50 -2.35 -5.55
CA TRP A 101 -0.89 -1.52 -4.39
C TRP A 101 0.17 -0.51 -3.95
N LEU A 102 1.44 -0.87 -4.11
CA LEU A 102 2.58 -0.04 -3.69
C LEU A 102 2.85 1.11 -4.67
N GLU A 103 2.35 1.04 -5.89
CA GLU A 103 2.40 2.15 -6.85
C GLU A 103 1.36 3.24 -6.52
N ASN A 104 0.44 2.98 -5.59
CA ASN A 104 -0.62 3.94 -5.24
C ASN A 104 -0.17 5.08 -4.31
N ILE A 105 1.14 5.20 -4.02
CA ILE A 105 1.72 6.32 -3.26
C ILE A 105 1.37 7.65 -3.93
N ALA A 106 1.62 7.77 -5.23
CA ALA A 106 1.35 8.97 -6.01
C ALA A 106 -0.15 9.36 -5.99
N ILE A 107 -1.05 8.36 -5.90
CA ILE A 107 -2.50 8.60 -5.77
C ILE A 107 -2.83 9.18 -4.39
N ALA A 108 -2.23 8.67 -3.31
CA ALA A 108 -2.41 9.23 -1.98
C ALA A 108 -1.81 10.65 -1.88
N GLU A 109 -0.67 10.90 -2.51
CA GLU A 109 -0.05 12.23 -2.60
C GLU A 109 -0.93 13.22 -3.35
N ARG A 110 -1.39 12.84 -4.55
CA ARG A 110 -2.35 13.66 -5.31
C ARG A 110 -3.59 13.94 -4.49
N THR A 111 -4.15 12.91 -3.85
CA THR A 111 -5.36 13.04 -3.02
C THR A 111 -5.16 14.04 -1.89
N ARG A 112 -4.02 13.97 -1.18
CA ARG A 112 -3.69 14.90 -0.10
C ARG A 112 -3.59 16.34 -0.63
N ALA A 113 -2.94 16.54 -1.77
CA ALA A 113 -2.78 17.86 -2.38
C ALA A 113 -4.13 18.50 -2.80
N ILE A 114 -5.03 17.71 -3.38
CA ILE A 114 -6.33 18.21 -3.84
C ILE A 114 -7.42 18.21 -2.77
N LEU A 115 -7.18 17.64 -1.58
CA LEU A 115 -8.20 17.48 -0.55
C LEU A 115 -8.90 18.81 -0.16
N PRO A 116 -8.20 19.96 -0.02
CA PRO A 116 -8.85 21.24 0.22
C PRO A 116 -9.79 21.66 -0.92
N ASN A 117 -9.44 21.36 -2.17
CA ASN A 117 -10.23 21.66 -3.35
C ASN A 117 -11.49 20.79 -3.42
N VAL A 118 -11.36 19.51 -3.07
CA VAL A 118 -12.50 18.59 -2.97
C VAL A 118 -13.49 19.08 -1.90
N ARG A 119 -13.00 19.59 -0.76
CA ARG A 119 -13.87 20.20 0.28
C ARG A 119 -14.62 21.41 -0.27
N LYS A 120 -13.94 22.32 -0.99
CA LYS A 120 -14.60 23.48 -1.64
C LYS A 120 -15.69 23.04 -2.62
N TYR A 121 -15.41 22.02 -3.44
CA TYR A 121 -16.38 21.45 -4.37
C TYR A 121 -17.64 20.93 -3.65
N VAL A 122 -17.46 20.09 -2.61
CA VAL A 122 -18.59 19.54 -1.84
C VAL A 122 -19.42 20.65 -1.19
N VAL A 123 -18.78 21.68 -0.62
CA VAL A 123 -19.47 22.84 -0.05
C VAL A 123 -20.28 23.59 -1.12
N LYS A 124 -19.70 23.85 -2.30
CA LYS A 124 -20.38 24.55 -3.41
C LYS A 124 -21.65 23.80 -3.82
N VAL A 125 -21.53 22.53 -4.22
CA VAL A 125 -22.67 21.75 -4.73
C VAL A 125 -23.75 21.52 -3.68
N THR A 126 -23.38 21.49 -2.40
CA THR A 126 -24.33 21.41 -1.28
C THR A 126 -25.10 22.72 -1.13
N LYS A 127 -24.41 23.87 -1.14
CA LYS A 127 -25.02 25.21 -1.03
C LYS A 127 -25.97 25.50 -2.20
N GLU A 128 -25.58 25.10 -3.40
CA GLU A 128 -26.35 25.29 -4.63
C GLU A 128 -27.46 24.23 -4.81
N LYS A 129 -27.59 23.27 -3.88
CA LYS A 129 -28.54 22.15 -3.95
C LYS A 129 -28.36 21.28 -5.22
N GLN A 130 -27.16 21.28 -5.81
CA GLN A 130 -26.77 20.48 -6.98
C GLN A 130 -26.00 19.22 -6.57
N ILE A 131 -26.48 18.55 -5.51
CA ILE A 131 -25.80 17.38 -4.93
C ILE A 131 -25.83 16.21 -5.92
N PRO A 132 -24.67 15.67 -6.35
CA PRO A 132 -24.63 14.51 -7.21
C PRO A 132 -25.24 13.28 -6.53
N LYS A 133 -26.29 12.71 -7.14
CA LYS A 133 -26.97 11.49 -6.67
C LYS A 133 -26.21 10.24 -7.10
N CYS A 134 -25.03 10.00 -6.53
CA CYS A 134 -24.25 8.79 -6.78
C CYS A 134 -23.45 8.34 -5.57
N ALA A 135 -23.26 7.02 -5.45
CA ALA A 135 -22.53 6.38 -4.35
C ALA A 135 -21.11 6.93 -4.15
N SER A 136 -20.44 7.36 -5.23
CA SER A 136 -19.12 7.98 -5.14
C SER A 136 -19.14 9.32 -4.39
N PHE A 137 -20.19 10.13 -4.58
CA PHE A 137 -20.32 11.41 -3.89
C PHE A 137 -20.63 11.20 -2.40
N GLU A 138 -21.50 10.24 -2.08
CA GLU A 138 -21.82 9.86 -0.70
C GLU A 138 -20.56 9.37 0.03
N THR A 139 -19.80 8.45 -0.58
CA THR A 139 -18.55 7.94 -0.01
C THR A 139 -17.54 9.07 0.24
N VAL A 140 -17.36 9.97 -0.74
CA VAL A 140 -16.44 11.11 -0.60
C VAL A 140 -16.91 12.06 0.50
N SER A 141 -18.19 12.41 0.52
CA SER A 141 -18.75 13.35 1.51
C SER A 141 -18.64 12.81 2.94
N THR A 142 -18.95 11.53 3.13
CA THR A 142 -18.78 10.83 4.42
C THR A 142 -17.32 10.82 4.86
N ALA A 143 -16.40 10.45 3.96
CA ALA A 143 -14.96 10.43 4.27
C ALA A 143 -14.42 11.83 4.61
N LEU A 144 -14.91 12.89 3.96
CA LEU A 144 -14.50 14.26 4.31
C LEU A 144 -14.93 14.67 5.72
N GLY A 145 -15.97 14.05 6.28
CA GLY A 145 -16.39 14.22 7.66
C GLY A 145 -15.49 13.50 8.68
N ASP A 146 -14.69 12.52 8.24
CA ASP A 146 -13.73 11.82 9.10
C ASP A 146 -12.58 12.75 9.49
N THR A 147 -12.48 13.04 10.78
CA THR A 147 -11.43 13.90 11.34
C THR A 147 -10.05 13.28 11.19
N LEU A 148 -9.96 11.94 11.06
CA LEU A 148 -8.73 11.17 10.91
C LEU A 148 -8.38 10.84 9.46
N LEU A 149 -9.15 11.30 8.46
CA LEU A 149 -8.86 11.01 7.05
C LEU A 149 -7.42 11.38 6.65
N VAL A 150 -6.94 12.56 7.08
CA VAL A 150 -5.59 13.03 6.75
C VAL A 150 -4.51 12.21 7.48
N PRO A 151 -4.59 11.96 8.80
CA PRO A 151 -3.72 11.00 9.48
C PRO A 151 -3.68 9.62 8.81
N LYS A 152 -4.84 9.06 8.45
CA LYS A 152 -4.98 7.76 7.78
C LYS A 152 -4.28 7.74 6.41
N LEU A 153 -4.48 8.77 5.58
CA LEU A 153 -3.81 8.91 4.28
C LEU A 153 -2.29 9.06 4.43
N THR A 154 -1.84 9.86 5.38
CA THR A 154 -0.40 10.07 5.63
C THR A 154 0.27 8.83 6.20
N PHE A 155 -0.44 8.03 7.00
CA PHE A 155 0.07 6.75 7.49
C PHE A 155 0.21 5.73 6.36
N PHE A 156 -0.81 5.64 5.49
CA PHE A 156 -0.73 4.83 4.27
C PHE A 156 0.50 5.21 3.42
N GLN A 157 0.74 6.52 3.23
CA GLN A 157 1.91 7.02 2.49
C GLN A 157 3.22 6.65 3.17
N SER A 158 3.29 6.81 4.49
CA SER A 158 4.45 6.46 5.33
C SER A 158 4.83 5.00 5.16
N LEU A 159 3.88 4.07 5.30
CA LEU A 159 4.13 2.64 5.11
C LEU A 159 4.54 2.30 3.67
N ALA A 160 3.89 2.89 2.68
CA ALA A 160 4.21 2.61 1.30
C ALA A 160 5.60 3.15 0.91
N SER A 161 6.01 4.28 1.49
CA SER A 161 7.34 4.87 1.29
C SER A 161 8.46 3.99 1.83
N ASP A 162 8.24 3.26 2.94
CA ASP A 162 9.23 2.30 3.46
C ASP A 162 9.50 1.15 2.48
N VAL A 163 8.48 0.74 1.72
CA VAL A 163 8.55 -0.39 0.79
C VAL A 163 9.02 0.04 -0.61
N GLN A 164 8.88 1.32 -0.95
CA GLN A 164 9.18 1.83 -2.29
C GLN A 164 10.63 1.61 -2.76
N PRO A 165 11.68 1.76 -1.91
CA PRO A 165 13.06 1.47 -2.32
C PRO A 165 13.24 0.02 -2.74
N PHE A 166 12.71 -0.93 -1.94
CA PHE A 166 12.71 -2.35 -2.27
C PHE A 166 12.03 -2.61 -3.60
N MET A 167 10.85 -2.03 -3.83
CA MET A 167 10.14 -2.20 -5.11
C MET A 167 10.96 -1.69 -6.29
N SER A 168 11.54 -0.49 -6.16
CA SER A 168 12.31 0.15 -7.23
C SER A 168 13.55 -0.66 -7.60
N GLU A 169 14.23 -1.22 -6.60
CA GLU A 169 15.42 -2.06 -6.80
C GLU A 169 15.04 -3.40 -7.45
N PHE A 170 14.08 -4.13 -6.87
CA PHE A 170 13.71 -5.48 -7.33
C PHE A 170 12.81 -5.50 -8.58
N GLN A 171 12.39 -4.34 -9.09
CA GLN A 171 11.77 -4.18 -10.42
C GLN A 171 12.79 -3.87 -11.53
N SER A 172 14.07 -3.72 -11.20
CA SER A 172 15.12 -3.52 -12.20
C SER A 172 15.47 -4.80 -12.97
N ASP A 173 16.20 -4.64 -14.08
CA ASP A 173 16.70 -5.76 -14.89
C ASP A 173 17.94 -6.45 -14.29
N HIS A 174 18.35 -6.06 -13.09
CA HIS A 174 19.51 -6.64 -12.41
C HIS A 174 19.19 -8.04 -11.85
N PRO A 175 20.17 -8.98 -11.83
CA PRO A 175 19.97 -10.33 -11.31
C PRO A 175 19.97 -10.35 -9.78
N LEU A 176 18.93 -9.78 -9.17
CA LEU A 176 18.86 -9.49 -7.74
C LEU A 176 18.33 -10.64 -6.88
N THR A 177 17.93 -11.75 -7.49
CA THR A 177 17.42 -12.93 -6.78
C THR A 177 18.27 -13.35 -5.58
N PRO A 178 19.62 -13.41 -5.65
CA PRO A 178 20.44 -13.81 -4.50
C PRO A 178 20.30 -12.90 -3.27
N PHE A 179 19.90 -11.64 -3.48
CA PHE A 179 19.77 -10.64 -2.42
C PHE A 179 18.34 -10.52 -1.87
N LEU A 180 17.38 -11.26 -2.44
CA LEU A 180 15.97 -11.14 -2.10
C LEU A 180 15.70 -11.45 -0.62
N HIS A 181 16.34 -12.48 -0.08
CA HIS A 181 16.19 -12.86 1.32
C HIS A 181 16.61 -11.72 2.26
N ASP A 182 17.82 -11.20 2.08
CA ASP A 182 18.39 -10.20 2.98
C ASP A 182 17.64 -8.87 2.87
N ALA A 183 17.20 -8.50 1.65
CA ALA A 183 16.41 -7.30 1.43
C ALA A 183 15.02 -7.39 2.09
N ILE A 184 14.33 -8.53 1.97
CA ILE A 184 13.04 -8.75 2.67
C ILE A 184 13.25 -8.73 4.20
N TYR A 185 14.29 -9.40 4.69
CA TYR A 185 14.61 -9.45 6.11
C TYR A 185 14.84 -8.04 6.66
N ALA A 186 15.65 -7.23 5.98
CA ALA A 186 15.92 -5.84 6.34
C ALA A 186 14.65 -4.97 6.32
N LEU A 187 13.81 -5.14 5.30
CA LEU A 187 12.54 -4.41 5.18
C LEU A 187 11.58 -4.75 6.31
N VAL A 188 11.36 -6.04 6.60
CA VAL A 188 10.50 -6.49 7.70
C VAL A 188 11.03 -5.99 9.04
N ARG A 189 12.35 -6.07 9.25
CA ARG A 189 13.00 -5.53 10.46
C ARG A 189 12.75 -4.04 10.64
N SER A 190 12.87 -3.26 9.56
CA SER A 190 12.62 -1.81 9.55
C SER A 190 11.16 -1.51 9.92
N LEU A 191 10.21 -2.21 9.29
CA LEU A 191 8.78 -2.06 9.56
C LEU A 191 8.43 -2.43 11.01
N MET A 192 8.98 -3.54 11.52
CA MET A 192 8.80 -3.96 12.92
C MET A 192 9.40 -2.94 13.89
N GLY A 193 10.51 -2.29 13.54
CA GLY A 193 11.12 -1.20 14.31
C GLY A 193 10.25 0.04 14.50
N ARG A 194 9.05 0.08 13.90
CA ARG A 194 8.02 1.08 14.18
C ARG A 194 7.26 0.81 15.48
N PHE A 195 7.12 -0.44 15.89
CA PHE A 195 6.27 -0.84 17.01
C PHE A 195 6.88 -1.89 17.96
N VAL A 196 7.97 -2.55 17.58
CA VAL A 196 8.74 -3.49 18.42
C VAL A 196 9.91 -2.75 19.07
N LYS A 197 10.22 -3.08 20.33
CA LYS A 197 11.37 -2.52 21.04
C LYS A 197 12.69 -2.91 20.37
N ASP A 198 13.63 -1.96 20.30
CA ASP A 198 14.95 -2.18 19.69
C ASP A 198 15.74 -3.32 20.35
N ALA A 199 15.64 -3.50 21.67
CA ALA A 199 16.29 -4.59 22.40
C ALA A 199 15.83 -5.96 21.87
N VAL A 200 14.52 -6.13 21.67
CA VAL A 200 13.93 -7.38 21.17
C VAL A 200 14.36 -7.65 19.74
N LEU A 201 14.37 -6.62 18.88
CA LEU A 201 14.83 -6.78 17.49
C LEU A 201 16.30 -7.21 17.42
N LYS A 202 17.16 -6.72 18.31
CA LYS A 202 18.59 -7.06 18.34
C LYS A 202 18.85 -8.47 18.84
N GLU A 203 18.12 -8.92 19.84
CA GLU A 203 18.38 -10.18 20.55
C GLU A 203 17.61 -11.38 20.00
N THR A 204 16.52 -11.14 19.26
CA THR A 204 15.62 -12.20 18.78
C THR A 204 15.59 -12.25 17.27
N ASP A 205 15.63 -13.47 16.72
CA ASP A 205 15.36 -13.70 15.30
C ASP A 205 13.94 -13.18 14.93
N LEU A 206 13.82 -12.44 13.82
CA LEU A 206 12.57 -11.82 13.38
C LEU A 206 11.38 -12.80 13.37
N PHE A 207 11.60 -14.03 12.92
CA PHE A 207 10.53 -15.03 12.80
C PHE A 207 10.06 -15.58 14.15
N LYS A 208 10.80 -15.31 15.24
CA LYS A 208 10.48 -15.74 16.60
C LYS A 208 9.90 -14.63 17.47
N ILE A 209 9.82 -13.40 16.96
CA ILE A 209 9.26 -12.28 17.70
C ILE A 209 7.74 -12.42 17.73
N ASP A 210 7.21 -12.65 18.93
CA ASP A 210 5.76 -12.60 19.16
C ASP A 210 5.29 -11.15 19.27
N VAL A 211 4.62 -10.66 18.22
CA VAL A 211 4.05 -9.31 18.14
C VAL A 211 2.75 -9.16 18.94
N THR A 212 2.23 -10.22 19.53
CA THR A 212 1.07 -10.17 20.43
C THR A 212 1.46 -9.95 21.89
N LYS A 213 2.73 -10.26 22.23
CA LYS A 213 3.28 -10.03 23.57
C LYS A 213 3.62 -8.55 23.78
N LYS A 214 2.84 -7.86 24.61
CA LYS A 214 3.03 -6.43 24.91
C LYS A 214 4.44 -6.06 25.38
N ASP A 215 5.12 -6.95 26.10
CA ASP A 215 6.49 -6.71 26.56
C ASP A 215 7.49 -6.52 25.41
N ASN A 216 7.17 -7.05 24.23
CA ASN A 216 7.99 -6.89 23.03
C ASN A 216 7.75 -5.55 22.33
N LEU A 217 6.64 -4.87 22.63
CA LEU A 217 6.16 -3.70 21.90
C LEU A 217 6.50 -2.40 22.62
N VAL A 218 6.75 -1.34 21.85
CA VAL A 218 6.81 0.01 22.42
C VAL A 218 5.40 0.45 22.85
N THR A 219 5.32 1.39 23.80
CA THR A 219 4.01 1.97 24.15
C THR A 219 3.49 2.84 23.02
N THR A 220 2.18 3.08 22.96
CA THR A 220 1.51 3.83 21.88
C THR A 220 2.18 5.16 21.58
N LYS A 221 2.63 5.87 22.62
CA LYS A 221 3.35 7.15 22.51
C LYS A 221 4.62 7.07 21.65
N TYR A 222 5.29 5.92 21.61
CA TYR A 222 6.56 5.71 20.91
C TYR A 222 6.40 4.94 19.59
N ILE A 223 5.17 4.60 19.19
CA ILE A 223 4.93 3.97 17.89
C ILE A 223 5.27 4.98 16.78
N LYS A 224 6.15 4.57 15.87
CA LYS A 224 6.58 5.40 14.73
C LYS A 224 5.54 5.31 13.62
N VAL A 225 4.56 6.20 13.65
CA VAL A 225 3.54 6.34 12.59
C VAL A 225 4.07 7.10 11.37
N GLY A 226 5.16 7.85 11.54
CA GLY A 226 5.84 8.61 10.50
C GLY A 226 5.53 10.11 10.60
N TYR A 227 6.50 10.93 10.20
CA TYR A 227 6.52 12.37 10.45
C TYR A 227 5.25 13.10 9.99
N ALA A 228 4.79 12.84 8.76
CA ALA A 228 3.59 13.48 8.21
C ALA A 228 2.31 13.10 8.98
N THR A 229 2.24 11.86 9.46
CA THR A 229 1.13 11.36 10.28
C THR A 229 1.13 11.99 11.66
N GLU A 230 2.29 12.06 12.32
CA GLU A 230 2.42 12.73 13.61
C GLU A 230 2.03 14.21 13.52
N ALA A 231 2.48 14.90 12.47
CA ALA A 231 2.08 16.28 12.22
C ALA A 231 0.56 16.40 12.03
N ALA A 232 -0.05 15.52 11.23
CA ALA A 232 -1.49 15.51 11.01
C ALA A 232 -2.30 15.21 12.29
N LEU A 233 -1.78 14.37 13.18
CA LEU A 233 -2.39 14.03 14.47
C LEU A 233 -2.27 15.16 15.49
N LYS A 234 -1.16 15.90 15.55
CA LYS A 234 -0.97 17.05 16.47
C LYS A 234 -2.02 18.14 16.29
N HIS A 235 -2.58 18.28 15.09
CA HIS A 235 -3.65 19.22 14.78
C HIS A 235 -5.06 18.70 15.16
N LYS A 236 -5.17 17.53 15.80
CA LYS A 236 -6.43 16.93 16.27
C LYS A 236 -6.43 16.92 17.80
N LYS A 237 -7.31 17.72 18.42
CA LYS A 237 -7.55 17.64 19.87
C LYS A 237 -8.36 16.38 20.16
N SER A 238 -7.97 15.62 21.18
CA SER A 238 -8.78 14.53 21.76
C SER A 238 -9.12 13.40 20.78
N VAL A 239 -8.12 12.67 20.32
CA VAL A 239 -8.33 11.34 19.74
C VAL A 239 -7.77 10.34 20.73
N SER A 240 -8.56 9.36 21.14
CA SER A 240 -8.07 8.34 22.07
C SER A 240 -6.99 7.49 21.40
N ASP A 241 -6.06 6.96 22.19
CA ASP A 241 -4.99 6.08 21.68
C ASP A 241 -5.52 4.85 20.91
N LEU A 242 -6.77 4.45 21.17
CA LEU A 242 -7.48 3.35 20.50
C LEU A 242 -8.08 3.73 19.15
N GLU A 243 -8.31 5.01 18.87
CA GLU A 243 -8.81 5.48 17.58
C GLU A 243 -7.68 5.78 16.58
N ILE A 244 -6.45 5.89 17.08
CA ILE A 244 -5.23 6.12 16.28
C ILE A 244 -4.66 4.81 15.71
N LEU A 245 -4.83 3.70 16.43
CA LEU A 245 -4.33 2.35 16.08
C LEU A 245 -5.41 1.53 15.37
#